data_AF-A0A0F9IA22-F1
#
_entry.id   AF-A0A0F9IA22-F1
#
_cell.length_a   1.000
_cell.length_b   1.000
_cell.length_c   1.000
_cell.angle_alpha   90.00
_cell.angle_beta   90.00
_cell.angle_gamma   90.00
#
_symmetry.space_group_name_H-M   'P 1'
#
loop_
_entity.id
_entity.type
_entity.pdbx_description
1 polymer ?
#
loop_
_entity_poly.entity_id
_entity_poly.type
_entity_poly.pdbx_seq_one_letter_code
_entity_poly.pdbx_strand_id
1 'polypeptide(L)'
;KKLLSASLKCISQCTSKINVFKFFRKNKIPTPRTYRIPSTRKKLDVDFILQNFKKLNRPIIIKPEVGVGAESIYYFEGENEILNFFRDFNEYTELGRDYILQEFIHGRDLSLSLIGRSQISKSQISNPFILSINTQDVNIVNQANISEYLGGTTPVENIEELIEKIDRILEKVEFKGFNGYFGIDFISTENASFSFIEINPRLTTSYLGVRNVINYNCAELIYKSKMNIFEPVDLEFLNFSQFSRIELISKNINSLKRLDEQFLSKLLREIPELVTPPISFNKSNQYSCFIATKTKDSHSSKKRMDEIFLKFEKLNFKVVK
;
A
#
# COMPACT_ATOMS: atom_id res chain seq x y z
N LYS A 1 0.44 -12.39 -26.40
CA LYS A 1 0.89 -12.84 -25.05
C LYS A 1 -0.26 -12.64 -24.06
N LYS A 2 -0.56 -13.59 -23.17
CA LYS A 2 -1.52 -13.38 -22.06
C LYS A 2 -0.78 -12.71 -20.89
N LEU A 3 -1.21 -11.51 -20.50
CA LEU A 3 -0.63 -10.77 -19.36
C LEU A 3 -1.35 -11.15 -18.05
N LEU A 4 -0.61 -11.58 -17.03
CA LEU A 4 -1.13 -11.81 -15.66
C LEU A 4 -1.31 -10.48 -14.92
N SER A 5 -2.24 -9.67 -15.42
CA SER A 5 -2.55 -8.34 -14.88
C SER A 5 -4.03 -8.01 -15.10
N ALA A 6 -4.49 -6.99 -14.38
CA ALA A 6 -5.78 -6.36 -14.57
C ALA A 6 -5.95 -5.84 -16.00
N SER A 7 -7.20 -5.58 -16.41
CA SER A 7 -7.45 -5.00 -17.73
C SER A 7 -6.91 -3.57 -17.83
N LEU A 8 -6.53 -3.13 -19.04
CA LEU A 8 -6.07 -1.74 -19.26
C LEU A 8 -7.12 -0.71 -18.79
N LYS A 9 -8.41 -1.02 -18.98
CA LYS A 9 -9.51 -0.18 -18.50
C LYS A 9 -9.49 -0.05 -16.96
N CYS A 10 -9.32 -1.17 -16.26
CA CYS A 10 -9.19 -1.19 -14.80
C CYS A 10 -7.96 -0.39 -14.34
N ILE A 11 -6.80 -0.61 -14.97
CA ILE A 11 -5.57 0.12 -14.66
C ILE A 11 -5.76 1.62 -14.86
N SER A 12 -6.29 2.04 -16.00
CA SER A 12 -6.57 3.45 -16.32
C SER A 12 -7.53 4.09 -15.31
N GLN A 13 -8.58 3.37 -14.93
CA GLN A 13 -9.54 3.85 -13.92
C GLN A 13 -8.89 4.01 -12.55
N CYS A 14 -8.05 3.06 -12.13
CA CYS A 14 -7.44 3.06 -10.79
C CYS A 14 -6.19 3.93 -10.68
N THR A 15 -5.61 4.35 -11.80
CA THR A 15 -4.42 5.24 -11.82
C THR A 15 -4.74 6.64 -11.27
N SER A 16 -5.98 7.10 -11.45
CA SER A 16 -6.44 8.41 -10.99
C SER A 16 -7.23 8.29 -9.69
N LYS A 17 -6.72 8.90 -8.62
CA LYS A 17 -7.37 8.87 -7.29
C LYS A 17 -8.78 9.49 -7.32
N ILE A 18 -9.02 10.53 -8.14
CA ILE A 18 -10.36 11.09 -8.29
C ILE A 18 -11.32 10.14 -9.03
N ASN A 19 -10.81 9.33 -9.97
CA ASN A 19 -11.62 8.31 -10.65
C ASN A 19 -11.96 7.16 -9.71
N VAL A 20 -11.04 6.74 -8.83
CA VAL A 20 -11.32 5.76 -7.77
C VAL A 20 -12.37 6.28 -6.80
N PHE A 21 -12.24 7.53 -6.33
CA PHE A 21 -13.26 8.17 -5.50
C PHE A 21 -14.63 8.17 -6.18
N LYS A 22 -14.71 8.59 -7.46
CA LYS A 22 -15.97 8.56 -8.23
C LYS A 22 -16.53 7.14 -8.37
N PHE A 23 -15.67 6.14 -8.58
CA PHE A 23 -16.06 4.74 -8.65
C PHE A 23 -16.66 4.26 -7.33
N PHE A 24 -16.02 4.53 -6.19
CA PHE A 24 -16.55 4.20 -4.87
C PHE A 24 -17.88 4.91 -4.59
N ARG A 25 -17.98 6.21 -4.86
CA ARG A 25 -19.23 6.97 -4.72
C ARG A 25 -20.36 6.41 -5.57
N LYS A 26 -20.09 6.07 -6.84
CA LYS A 26 -21.09 5.47 -7.75
C LYS A 26 -21.61 4.14 -7.22
N ASN A 27 -20.76 3.33 -6.61
CA ASN A 27 -21.12 2.03 -6.01
C ASN A 27 -21.54 2.14 -4.53
N LYS A 28 -21.75 3.35 -4.01
CA LYS A 28 -22.13 3.60 -2.60
C LYS A 28 -21.15 2.98 -1.58
N ILE A 29 -19.88 2.83 -1.95
CA ILE A 29 -18.82 2.44 -1.02
C ILE A 29 -18.40 3.68 -0.21
N PRO A 30 -18.33 3.59 1.13
CA PRO A 30 -17.79 4.67 1.95
C PRO A 30 -16.37 5.03 1.52
N THR A 31 -16.10 6.32 1.31
CA THR A 31 -14.80 6.84 0.84
C THR A 31 -14.69 8.30 1.26
N PRO A 32 -13.49 8.82 1.59
CA PRO A 32 -13.33 10.20 2.00
C PRO A 32 -13.75 11.17 0.90
N ARG A 33 -14.33 12.30 1.31
CA ARG A 33 -14.65 13.37 0.35
C ARG A 33 -13.36 13.81 -0.34
N THR A 34 -13.38 13.81 -1.67
CA THR A 34 -12.20 14.09 -2.49
C THR A 34 -12.55 15.10 -3.57
N TYR A 35 -11.69 16.09 -3.75
CA TYR A 35 -11.84 17.18 -4.70
C TYR A 35 -10.57 17.29 -5.54
N ARG A 36 -10.71 17.49 -6.85
CA ARG A 36 -9.57 17.91 -7.68
C ARG A 36 -9.32 19.39 -7.42
N ILE A 37 -8.07 19.74 -7.13
CA ILE A 37 -7.67 21.13 -6.87
C ILE A 37 -7.50 21.82 -8.23
N PRO A 38 -8.23 22.92 -8.50
CA PRO A 38 -8.00 23.72 -9.70
C PRO A 38 -6.56 24.23 -9.74
N SER A 39 -5.98 24.28 -10.94
CA SER A 39 -4.67 24.86 -11.14
C SER A 39 -4.66 25.80 -12.34
N THR A 40 -3.99 26.95 -12.20
CA THR A 40 -3.83 27.94 -13.27
C THR A 40 -2.37 28.32 -13.37
N ARG A 41 -1.80 28.30 -14.59
CA ARG A 41 -0.36 28.59 -14.82
C ARG A 41 0.57 27.77 -13.89
N LYS A 42 0.20 26.52 -13.62
CA LYS A 42 0.92 25.58 -12.73
C LYS A 42 0.93 25.95 -11.24
N LYS A 43 0.04 26.85 -10.81
CA LYS A 43 -0.21 27.14 -9.39
C LYS A 43 -1.52 26.49 -8.93
N LEU A 44 -1.49 25.85 -7.77
CA LEU A 44 -2.69 25.32 -7.13
C LEU A 44 -3.53 26.48 -6.57
N ASP A 45 -4.85 26.35 -6.68
CA ASP A 45 -5.80 27.31 -6.13
C ASP A 45 -5.90 27.17 -4.60
N VAL A 46 -5.18 28.04 -3.88
CA VAL A 46 -5.11 28.05 -2.41
C VAL A 46 -6.44 28.45 -1.79
N ASP A 47 -7.20 29.35 -2.42
CA ASP A 47 -8.51 29.75 -1.93
C ASP A 47 -9.49 28.58 -2.00
N PHE A 48 -9.45 27.80 -3.08
CA PHE A 48 -10.23 26.57 -3.21
C PHE A 48 -9.87 25.56 -2.10
N ILE A 49 -8.59 25.40 -1.77
CA ILE A 49 -8.13 24.53 -0.69
C ILE A 49 -8.71 24.99 0.64
N LEU A 50 -8.56 26.28 0.98
CA LEU A 50 -9.04 26.85 2.24
C LEU A 50 -10.57 26.77 2.37
N GLN A 51 -11.31 27.02 1.30
CA GLN A 51 -12.76 26.90 1.28
C GLN A 51 -13.21 25.44 1.54
N ASN A 52 -12.57 24.46 0.90
CA ASN A 52 -12.90 23.06 1.12
C ASN A 52 -12.44 22.56 2.50
N PHE A 53 -11.31 23.02 3.01
CA PHE A 53 -10.87 22.75 4.38
C PHE A 53 -11.94 23.21 5.40
N LYS A 54 -12.37 24.47 5.32
CA LYS A 54 -13.46 25.03 6.15
C LYS A 54 -14.76 24.23 6.02
N LYS A 55 -15.14 23.87 4.80
CA LYS A 55 -16.36 23.10 4.51
C LYS A 55 -16.32 21.68 5.07
N LEU A 56 -15.16 21.02 5.02
CA LEU A 56 -14.98 19.70 5.58
C LEU A 56 -14.94 19.74 7.11
N ASN A 57 -14.39 20.82 7.69
CA ASN A 57 -14.20 21.02 9.12
C ASN A 57 -13.46 19.84 9.77
N ARG A 58 -12.43 19.36 9.08
CA ARG A 58 -11.61 18.18 9.40
C ARG A 58 -10.21 18.36 8.81
N PRO A 59 -9.19 17.66 9.34
CA PRO A 59 -7.90 17.60 8.70
C PRO A 59 -7.99 17.10 7.24
N ILE A 60 -7.04 17.51 6.42
CA ILE A 60 -7.02 17.18 4.99
C ILE A 60 -5.66 16.61 4.58
N ILE A 61 -5.69 15.81 3.52
CA ILE A 61 -4.51 15.42 2.75
C ILE A 61 -4.56 16.09 1.38
N ILE A 62 -3.43 16.65 0.96
CA ILE A 62 -3.17 17.02 -0.43
C ILE A 62 -2.15 16.05 -1.00
N LYS A 63 -2.47 15.43 -2.14
CA LYS A 63 -1.60 14.46 -2.81
C LYS A 63 -1.78 14.48 -4.33
N PRO A 64 -0.79 14.02 -5.13
CA PRO A 64 -0.94 13.90 -6.56
C PRO A 64 -2.12 13.00 -6.92
N GLU A 65 -2.91 13.42 -7.90
CA GLU A 65 -4.01 12.61 -8.42
C GLU A 65 -3.49 11.28 -8.99
N VAL A 66 -2.38 11.36 -9.73
CA VAL A 66 -1.66 10.21 -10.29
C VAL A 66 -0.28 10.18 -9.64
N GLY A 67 0.06 9.05 -9.04
CA GLY A 67 1.34 8.86 -8.34
C GLY A 67 1.41 7.51 -7.64
N VAL A 68 2.59 7.15 -7.14
CA VAL A 68 2.86 5.89 -6.44
C VAL A 68 3.72 6.09 -5.18
N GLY A 69 3.62 5.17 -4.22
CA GLY A 69 4.61 5.05 -3.14
C GLY A 69 4.59 6.16 -2.09
N ALA A 70 3.41 6.66 -1.72
CA ALA A 70 3.23 7.74 -0.74
C ALA A 70 3.96 9.07 -1.09
N GLU A 71 4.35 9.27 -2.35
CA GLU A 71 5.01 10.49 -2.81
C GLU A 71 4.12 11.72 -2.64
N SER A 72 4.72 12.83 -2.19
CA SER A 72 4.12 14.17 -2.15
C SER A 72 2.75 14.22 -1.45
N ILE A 73 2.60 13.44 -0.37
CA ILE A 73 1.46 13.49 0.53
C ILE A 73 1.72 14.56 1.59
N TYR A 74 0.83 15.56 1.66
CA TYR A 74 0.88 16.65 2.62
C TYR A 74 -0.36 16.61 3.51
N TYR A 75 -0.15 16.56 4.83
CA TYR A 75 -1.21 16.56 5.84
C TYR A 75 -1.34 17.95 6.47
N PHE A 76 -2.59 18.37 6.73
CA PHE A 76 -2.90 19.67 7.32
C PHE A 76 -4.04 19.56 8.32
N GLU A 77 -3.83 20.09 9.53
CA GLU A 77 -4.84 20.20 10.58
C GLU A 77 -5.37 21.62 10.75
N GLY A 78 -4.67 22.63 10.23
CA GLY A 78 -5.04 24.04 10.40
C GLY A 78 -4.80 24.91 9.17
N GLU A 79 -5.60 25.98 9.05
CA GLU A 79 -5.49 26.97 7.96
C GLU A 79 -4.12 27.63 7.90
N ASN A 80 -3.53 27.94 9.06
CA ASN A 80 -2.20 28.55 9.13
C ASN A 80 -1.11 27.62 8.56
N GLU A 81 -1.26 26.30 8.70
CA GLU A 81 -0.32 25.33 8.13
C GLU A 81 -0.42 25.33 6.60
N ILE A 82 -1.65 25.37 6.07
CA ILE A 82 -1.91 25.47 4.62
C ILE A 82 -1.28 26.74 4.06
N LEU A 83 -1.55 27.89 4.69
CA LEU A 83 -1.02 29.19 4.25
C LEU A 83 0.51 29.24 4.28
N ASN A 84 1.12 28.76 5.37
CA ASN A 84 2.58 28.73 5.50
C ASN A 84 3.23 27.79 4.48
N PHE A 85 2.66 26.60 4.28
CA PHE A 85 3.15 25.64 3.30
C PHE A 85 3.14 26.24 1.90
N PHE A 86 2.01 26.80 1.46
CA PHE A 86 1.88 27.36 0.10
C PHE A 86 2.59 28.70 -0.12
N ARG A 87 3.00 29.41 0.95
CA ARG A 87 3.87 30.59 0.83
C ARG A 87 5.27 30.21 0.34
N ASP A 88 5.81 29.12 0.88
CA ASP A 88 7.19 28.67 0.63
C ASP A 88 7.22 27.47 -0.34
N PHE A 89 6.06 27.03 -0.85
CA PHE A 89 5.92 25.95 -1.80
C PHE A 89 6.54 26.34 -3.15
N ASN A 90 7.79 25.93 -3.35
CA ASN A 90 8.50 26.15 -4.61
C ASN A 90 7.80 25.39 -5.74
N GLU A 91 7.21 26.15 -6.67
CA GLU A 91 6.46 25.66 -7.84
C GLU A 91 7.28 24.72 -8.75
N TYR A 92 8.61 24.69 -8.62
CA TYR A 92 9.53 23.99 -9.53
C TYR A 92 9.58 22.47 -9.37
N THR A 93 9.26 21.88 -8.21
CA THR A 93 9.48 20.45 -7.98
C THR A 93 8.34 19.54 -8.49
N GLU A 94 7.20 20.09 -8.93
CA GLU A 94 5.99 19.34 -9.32
C GLU A 94 5.23 19.98 -10.53
N LEU A 95 5.93 20.76 -11.37
CA LEU A 95 5.33 21.51 -12.49
C LEU A 95 4.50 20.62 -13.43
N GLY A 96 3.17 20.73 -13.36
CA GLY A 96 2.23 20.09 -14.28
C GLY A 96 1.56 18.80 -13.79
N ARG A 97 1.72 18.43 -12.50
CA ARG A 97 0.89 17.38 -11.90
C ARG A 97 -0.44 17.94 -11.40
N ASP A 98 -1.50 17.15 -11.59
CA ASP A 98 -2.79 17.39 -10.97
C ASP A 98 -2.77 16.92 -9.51
N TYR A 99 -3.34 17.71 -8.61
CA TYR A 99 -3.47 17.37 -7.20
C TYR A 99 -4.93 17.21 -6.78
N ILE A 100 -5.13 16.40 -5.75
CA ILE A 100 -6.41 16.25 -5.07
C ILE A 100 -6.29 16.72 -3.62
N LEU A 101 -7.38 17.27 -3.11
CA LEU A 101 -7.64 17.48 -1.69
C LEU A 101 -8.59 16.37 -1.23
N GLN A 102 -8.24 15.67 -0.16
CA GLN A 102 -9.01 14.57 0.38
C GLN A 102 -9.20 14.77 1.89
N GLU A 103 -10.41 14.51 2.39
CA GLU A 103 -10.68 14.42 3.83
C GLU A 103 -9.76 13.39 4.48
N PHE A 104 -9.07 13.76 5.55
CA PHE A 104 -8.30 12.82 6.34
C PHE A 104 -9.22 12.00 7.24
N ILE A 105 -9.01 10.68 7.25
CA ILE A 105 -9.80 9.75 8.06
C ILE A 105 -8.89 9.15 9.11
N HIS A 106 -9.19 9.38 10.38
CA HIS A 106 -8.49 8.73 11.48
C HIS A 106 -8.93 7.28 11.62
N GLY A 107 -7.98 6.40 11.92
CA GLY A 107 -8.25 4.99 12.18
C GLY A 107 -7.04 4.12 11.90
N ARG A 108 -7.28 2.82 11.80
CA ARG A 108 -6.27 1.83 11.47
C ARG A 108 -6.15 1.68 9.95
N ASP A 109 -4.95 1.91 9.42
CA ASP A 109 -4.64 1.67 8.00
C ASP A 109 -4.58 0.17 7.69
N LEU A 110 -5.44 -0.26 6.77
CA LEU A 110 -5.60 -1.64 6.36
C LEU A 110 -5.57 -1.77 4.84
N SER A 111 -5.25 -2.96 4.35
CA SER A 111 -5.34 -3.28 2.92
C SER A 111 -5.98 -4.64 2.71
N LEU A 112 -6.73 -4.78 1.64
CA LEU A 112 -7.20 -6.06 1.10
C LEU A 112 -6.22 -6.58 0.07
N SER A 113 -5.94 -7.87 0.11
CA SER A 113 -5.31 -8.62 -0.97
C SER A 113 -6.40 -9.41 -1.69
N LEU A 114 -6.68 -9.11 -2.96
CA LEU A 114 -7.84 -9.65 -3.68
C LEU A 114 -7.41 -10.41 -4.93
N ILE A 115 -8.16 -11.46 -5.26
CA ILE A 115 -8.14 -12.10 -6.58
C ILE A 115 -9.45 -11.77 -7.30
N GLY A 116 -9.34 -11.00 -8.37
CA GLY A 116 -10.45 -10.73 -9.28
C GLY A 116 -10.93 -12.01 -9.94
N ARG A 117 -12.24 -12.16 -10.09
CA ARG A 117 -12.85 -13.35 -10.72
C ARG A 117 -13.48 -12.92 -12.03
N SER A 118 -13.19 -13.67 -13.10
CA SER A 118 -13.83 -13.41 -14.39
C SER A 118 -15.31 -13.78 -14.35
N GLN A 119 -16.11 -13.07 -15.12
CA GLN A 119 -17.50 -13.44 -15.39
C GLN A 119 -17.54 -14.87 -15.97
N ILE A 120 -18.21 -15.79 -15.25
CA ILE A 120 -18.43 -17.17 -15.70
C ILE A 120 -19.57 -17.20 -16.73
N SER A 121 -20.50 -16.24 -16.66
CA SER A 121 -21.55 -16.00 -17.65
C SER A 121 -21.96 -14.52 -17.68
N LYS A 122 -22.73 -14.09 -18.70
CA LYS A 122 -23.26 -12.71 -18.81
C LYS A 122 -24.14 -12.28 -17.61
N SER A 123 -24.63 -13.24 -16.81
CA SER A 123 -25.56 -13.01 -15.70
C SER A 123 -24.94 -13.22 -14.31
N GLN A 124 -23.67 -13.64 -14.20
CA GLN A 124 -22.98 -13.82 -12.92
C GLN A 124 -21.66 -13.07 -12.89
N ILE A 125 -21.71 -11.88 -12.28
CA ILE A 125 -20.52 -11.18 -11.79
C ILE A 125 -20.17 -11.82 -10.45
N SER A 126 -18.98 -12.39 -10.33
CA SER A 126 -18.50 -12.88 -9.05
C SER A 126 -17.69 -11.79 -8.37
N ASN A 127 -17.93 -11.58 -7.07
CA ASN A 127 -17.11 -10.70 -6.26
C ASN A 127 -15.65 -11.17 -6.29
N PRO A 128 -14.69 -10.24 -6.16
CA PRO A 128 -13.31 -10.63 -5.95
C PRO A 128 -13.19 -11.51 -4.70
N PHE A 129 -12.31 -12.50 -4.76
CA PHE A 129 -12.01 -13.35 -3.63
C PHE A 129 -10.99 -12.67 -2.71
N ILE A 130 -11.31 -12.54 -1.41
CA ILE A 130 -10.40 -11.96 -0.41
C ILE A 130 -9.35 -13.01 -0.01
N LEU A 131 -8.08 -12.75 -0.32
CA LEU A 131 -6.96 -13.59 0.12
C LEU A 131 -6.55 -13.28 1.56
N SER A 132 -6.53 -11.99 1.92
CA SER A 132 -6.21 -11.55 3.27
C SER A 132 -6.54 -10.09 3.48
N ILE A 133 -6.63 -9.73 4.75
CA ILE A 133 -6.68 -8.36 5.25
C ILE A 133 -5.37 -8.15 6.00
N ASN A 134 -4.68 -7.06 5.67
CA ASN A 134 -3.33 -6.77 6.16
C ASN A 134 -3.31 -5.41 6.84
N THR A 135 -2.47 -5.23 7.87
CA THR A 135 -2.16 -3.88 8.37
C THR A 135 -1.26 -3.14 7.39
N GLN A 136 -1.26 -1.82 7.48
CA GLN A 136 -0.31 -0.96 6.80
C GLN A 136 0.37 -0.07 7.83
N ASP A 137 1.69 -0.07 7.83
CA ASP A 137 2.49 0.88 8.60
C ASP A 137 2.84 2.05 7.69
N VAL A 138 2.07 3.14 7.83
CA VAL A 138 2.19 4.36 7.03
C VAL A 138 2.60 5.48 7.96
N ASN A 139 3.77 6.06 7.70
CA ASN A 139 4.22 7.26 8.39
C ASN A 139 3.84 8.49 7.55
N ILE A 140 2.75 9.15 7.92
CA ILE A 140 2.35 10.42 7.31
C ILE A 140 2.97 11.55 8.12
N VAL A 141 3.87 12.29 7.50
CA VAL A 141 4.62 13.37 8.14
C VAL A 141 4.21 14.73 7.58
N ASN A 142 4.24 15.74 8.44
CA ASN A 142 4.02 17.13 8.05
C ASN A 142 5.29 17.74 7.44
N GLN A 143 5.09 18.74 6.58
CA GLN A 143 6.13 19.61 6.02
C GLN A 143 7.17 18.84 5.19
N ALA A 144 8.38 19.39 4.98
CA ALA A 144 9.37 18.97 3.98
C ALA A 144 9.91 17.52 4.08
N ASN A 145 9.35 16.70 4.97
CA ASN A 145 9.65 15.28 5.08
C ASN A 145 8.74 14.46 4.15
N ILE A 146 9.22 13.29 3.73
CA ILE A 146 8.50 12.43 2.78
C ILE A 146 7.66 11.43 3.58
N SER A 147 6.35 11.34 3.28
CA SER A 147 5.49 10.30 3.83
C SER A 147 5.93 8.92 3.31
N GLU A 148 5.91 7.91 4.17
CA GLU A 148 6.50 6.61 3.84
C GLU A 148 5.58 5.43 4.15
N TYR A 149 5.68 4.41 3.32
CA TYR A 149 5.13 3.08 3.59
C TYR A 149 6.24 2.17 4.10
N LEU A 150 6.12 1.74 5.36
CA LEU A 150 7.15 0.95 6.05
C LEU A 150 6.88 -0.55 5.99
N GLY A 151 5.65 -0.95 5.66
CA GLY A 151 5.26 -2.35 5.54
C GLY A 151 3.93 -2.64 6.19
N GLY A 152 3.84 -3.77 6.88
CA GLY A 152 2.66 -4.21 7.58
C GLY A 152 2.75 -5.64 8.09
N THR A 153 1.59 -6.17 8.48
CA THR A 153 1.43 -7.52 9.00
C THR A 153 0.22 -8.21 8.41
N THR A 154 0.27 -9.54 8.33
CA THR A 154 -0.83 -10.38 7.84
C THR A 154 -0.81 -11.76 8.51
N PRO A 155 -1.97 -12.40 8.72
CA PRO A 155 -3.31 -11.78 8.70
C PRO A 155 -3.48 -10.76 9.84
N VAL A 156 -4.50 -9.91 9.75
CA VAL A 156 -4.97 -9.12 10.90
C VAL A 156 -5.70 -9.99 11.91
N GLU A 157 -5.77 -9.53 13.16
CA GLU A 157 -6.67 -10.10 14.17
C GLU A 157 -8.14 -9.94 13.76
N ASN A 158 -8.99 -10.89 14.18
CA ASN A 158 -10.42 -10.94 13.85
C ASN A 158 -10.71 -10.90 12.34
N ILE A 159 -9.84 -11.50 11.52
CA ILE A 159 -9.93 -11.46 10.06
C ILE A 159 -11.25 -12.03 9.52
N GLU A 160 -11.79 -13.08 10.12
CA GLU A 160 -13.05 -13.72 9.71
C GLU A 160 -14.22 -12.73 9.77
N GLU A 161 -14.41 -12.07 10.92
CA GLU A 161 -15.44 -11.05 11.12
C GLU A 161 -15.26 -9.86 10.16
N LEU A 162 -14.02 -9.44 9.94
CA LEU A 162 -13.71 -8.35 9.01
C LEU A 162 -14.00 -8.73 7.56
N ILE A 163 -13.68 -9.96 7.15
CA ILE A 163 -14.01 -10.49 5.81
C ILE A 163 -15.52 -10.46 5.60
N GLU A 164 -16.32 -10.97 6.55
CA GLU A 164 -17.78 -10.96 6.42
C GLU A 164 -18.35 -9.55 6.21
N LYS A 165 -17.89 -8.57 6.99
CA LYS A 165 -18.36 -7.19 6.88
C LYS A 165 -17.93 -6.55 5.56
N ILE A 166 -16.71 -6.81 5.12
CA ILE A 166 -16.15 -6.25 3.89
C ILE A 166 -16.80 -6.89 2.66
N ASP A 167 -17.02 -8.20 2.66
CA ASP A 167 -17.69 -8.91 1.55
C ASP A 167 -19.08 -8.32 1.28
N ARG A 168 -19.87 -8.02 2.33
CA ARG A 168 -21.19 -7.35 2.19
C ARG A 168 -21.10 -5.95 1.56
N ILE A 169 -19.95 -5.28 1.68
CA ILE A 169 -19.71 -3.99 1.03
C ILE A 169 -19.31 -4.22 -0.43
N LEU A 170 -18.40 -5.16 -0.69
CA LEU A 170 -17.89 -5.49 -2.01
C LEU A 170 -18.95 -6.13 -2.93
N GLU A 171 -19.93 -6.83 -2.37
CA GLU A 171 -21.12 -7.35 -3.08
C GLU A 171 -21.88 -6.29 -3.87
N LYS A 172 -21.81 -5.03 -3.45
CA LYS A 172 -22.54 -3.92 -4.07
C LYS A 172 -21.79 -3.32 -5.27
N VAL A 173 -20.66 -3.92 -5.65
CA VAL A 173 -19.67 -3.30 -6.54
C VAL A 173 -19.46 -4.15 -7.77
N GLU A 174 -19.65 -3.56 -8.94
CA GLU A 174 -19.32 -4.23 -10.19
C GLU A 174 -17.82 -4.12 -10.48
N PHE A 175 -17.04 -5.13 -10.09
CA PHE A 175 -15.61 -5.26 -10.37
C PHE A 175 -15.30 -5.71 -11.81
N LYS A 176 -16.01 -5.17 -12.80
CA LYS A 176 -15.84 -5.54 -14.21
C LYS A 176 -14.43 -5.20 -14.71
N GLY A 177 -13.68 -6.23 -15.10
CA GLY A 177 -12.33 -6.09 -15.64
C GLY A 177 -11.21 -6.05 -14.60
N PHE A 178 -11.54 -6.20 -13.31
CA PHE A 178 -10.60 -6.51 -12.25
C PHE A 178 -10.31 -8.02 -12.30
N ASN A 179 -9.27 -8.39 -13.03
CA ASN A 179 -8.82 -9.78 -13.19
C ASN A 179 -7.43 -9.92 -12.58
N GLY A 180 -7.11 -11.09 -12.01
CA GLY A 180 -5.85 -11.31 -11.32
C GLY A 180 -5.79 -10.60 -9.97
N TYR A 181 -4.58 -10.34 -9.48
CA TYR A 181 -4.38 -9.72 -8.17
C TYR A 181 -4.59 -8.22 -8.21
N PHE A 182 -5.26 -7.69 -7.19
CA PHE A 182 -5.29 -6.27 -6.90
C PHE A 182 -5.44 -6.03 -5.39
N GLY A 183 -5.01 -4.86 -4.95
CA GLY A 183 -5.17 -4.42 -3.57
C GLY A 183 -6.23 -3.33 -3.45
N ILE A 184 -6.84 -3.22 -2.26
CA ILE A 184 -7.68 -2.08 -1.90
C ILE A 184 -7.22 -1.56 -0.54
N ASP A 185 -6.88 -0.28 -0.48
CA ASP A 185 -6.46 0.37 0.76
C ASP A 185 -7.69 0.98 1.43
N PHE A 186 -7.86 0.75 2.72
CA PHE A 186 -9.00 1.25 3.48
C PHE A 186 -8.63 1.52 4.94
N ILE A 187 -9.41 2.37 5.60
CA ILE A 187 -9.21 2.73 7.00
C ILE A 187 -10.38 2.16 7.81
N SER A 188 -10.07 1.44 8.88
CA SER A 188 -11.04 1.09 9.91
C SER A 188 -11.05 2.18 10.98
N THR A 189 -12.13 2.96 11.00
CA THR A 189 -12.35 4.03 11.99
C THR A 189 -12.59 3.46 13.39
N GLU A 190 -12.51 4.32 14.41
CA GLU A 190 -12.77 3.96 15.82
C GLU A 190 -14.16 3.33 16.04
N ASN A 191 -15.17 3.76 15.27
CA ASN A 191 -16.53 3.23 15.33
C ASN A 191 -16.72 1.93 14.52
N ALA A 192 -15.63 1.23 14.20
CA ALA A 192 -15.62 0.01 13.37
C ALA A 192 -16.27 0.19 11.98
N SER A 193 -16.35 1.42 11.48
CA SER A 193 -16.78 1.73 10.11
C SER A 193 -15.57 1.79 9.18
N PHE A 194 -15.77 1.45 7.90
CA PHE A 194 -14.70 1.44 6.91
C PHE A 194 -14.77 2.65 6.00
N SER A 195 -13.61 3.18 5.59
CA SER A 195 -13.48 4.19 4.55
C SER A 195 -12.46 3.72 3.52
N PHE A 196 -12.90 3.49 2.28
CA PHE A 196 -12.09 2.96 1.20
C PHE A 196 -11.34 4.09 0.48
N ILE A 197 -10.03 3.96 0.38
CA ILE A 197 -9.11 5.04 0.01
C ILE A 197 -8.66 4.90 -1.43
N GLU A 198 -8.01 3.78 -1.78
CA GLU A 198 -7.37 3.57 -3.08
C GLU A 198 -7.54 2.13 -3.56
N ILE A 199 -7.44 1.92 -4.89
CA ILE A 199 -7.38 0.60 -5.49
C ILE A 199 -6.07 0.46 -6.25
N ASN A 200 -5.29 -0.57 -5.93
CA ASN A 200 -4.01 -0.87 -6.54
C ASN A 200 -4.18 -2.04 -7.53
N PRO A 201 -4.32 -1.82 -8.85
CA PRO A 201 -4.62 -2.86 -9.85
C PRO A 201 -3.37 -3.70 -10.21
N ARG A 202 -2.55 -4.05 -9.22
CA ARG A 202 -1.25 -4.71 -9.33
C ARG A 202 -0.94 -5.48 -8.04
N LEU A 203 0.11 -6.28 -8.07
CA LEU A 203 0.72 -6.80 -6.84
C LEU A 203 1.12 -5.64 -5.91
N THR A 204 0.67 -5.72 -4.67
CA THR A 204 1.00 -4.80 -3.57
C THR A 204 2.08 -5.42 -2.70
N THR A 205 2.76 -4.61 -1.88
CA THR A 205 3.83 -5.08 -0.99
C THR A 205 3.33 -6.14 0.01
N SER A 206 2.05 -6.08 0.40
CA SER A 206 1.41 -7.09 1.25
C SER A 206 1.48 -8.52 0.68
N TYR A 207 1.62 -8.68 -0.64
CA TYR A 207 1.88 -9.98 -1.27
C TYR A 207 3.05 -10.74 -0.63
N LEU A 208 4.08 -10.02 -0.16
CA LEU A 208 5.26 -10.60 0.47
C LEU A 208 4.91 -11.40 1.73
N GLY A 209 3.97 -10.90 2.53
CA GLY A 209 3.46 -11.59 3.70
C GLY A 209 2.37 -12.61 3.35
N VAL A 210 1.45 -12.27 2.45
CA VAL A 210 0.31 -13.14 2.10
C VAL A 210 0.77 -14.51 1.61
N ARG A 211 1.81 -14.56 0.76
CA ARG A 211 2.39 -15.82 0.26
C ARG A 211 3.00 -16.72 1.35
N ASN A 212 3.31 -16.17 2.53
CA ASN A 212 3.87 -16.92 3.65
C ASN A 212 2.78 -17.48 4.57
N VAL A 213 1.57 -16.93 4.54
CA VAL A 213 0.52 -17.23 5.53
C VAL A 213 -0.60 -18.10 4.99
N ILE A 214 -0.94 -18.02 3.71
CA ILE A 214 -2.05 -18.81 3.15
C ILE A 214 -1.61 -20.25 2.79
N ASN A 215 -2.55 -21.20 2.85
CA ASN A 215 -2.36 -22.61 2.47
C ASN A 215 -2.31 -22.88 0.95
N TYR A 216 -2.39 -21.85 0.10
CA TYR A 216 -2.35 -21.95 -1.36
C TYR A 216 -1.18 -21.22 -2.00
N ASN A 217 -0.78 -21.66 -3.20
CA ASN A 217 0.18 -20.91 -4.00
C ASN A 217 -0.49 -19.65 -4.59
N CYS A 218 -0.15 -18.46 -4.06
CA CYS A 218 -0.70 -17.19 -4.55
C CYS A 218 -0.53 -17.00 -6.07
N ALA A 219 0.61 -17.39 -6.64
CA ALA A 219 0.86 -17.23 -8.08
C ALA A 219 -0.07 -18.15 -8.91
N GLU A 220 -0.36 -19.35 -8.41
CA GLU A 220 -1.32 -20.26 -9.01
C GLU A 220 -2.74 -19.67 -8.99
N LEU A 221 -3.15 -19.07 -7.87
CA LEU A 221 -4.47 -18.41 -7.76
C LEU A 221 -4.61 -17.25 -8.77
N ILE A 222 -3.57 -16.43 -8.92
CA ILE A 222 -3.51 -15.35 -9.92
C ILE A 222 -3.62 -15.91 -11.34
N TYR A 223 -2.90 -17.00 -11.62
CA TYR A 223 -2.93 -17.68 -12.89
C TYR A 223 -4.32 -18.25 -13.21
N LYS A 224 -4.93 -18.98 -12.26
CA LYS A 224 -6.28 -19.56 -12.39
C LYS A 224 -7.33 -18.48 -12.64
N SER A 225 -7.24 -17.37 -11.91
CA SER A 225 -8.08 -16.19 -12.12
C SER A 225 -7.96 -15.67 -13.55
N LYS A 226 -6.74 -15.51 -14.06
CA LYS A 226 -6.53 -15.01 -15.43
C LYS A 226 -7.00 -15.97 -16.51
N MET A 227 -6.95 -17.27 -16.24
CA MET A 227 -7.40 -18.31 -17.16
C MET A 227 -8.90 -18.60 -17.04
N ASN A 228 -9.63 -17.89 -16.18
CA ASN A 228 -11.06 -18.06 -15.92
C ASN A 228 -11.41 -19.48 -15.42
N ILE A 229 -10.48 -20.10 -14.69
CA ILE A 229 -10.64 -21.42 -14.05
C ILE A 229 -10.47 -21.32 -12.53
N PHE A 230 -10.67 -20.13 -11.98
CA PHE A 230 -10.61 -19.91 -10.54
C PHE A 230 -11.88 -20.42 -9.88
N GLU A 231 -11.71 -21.40 -9.01
CA GLU A 231 -12.75 -21.90 -8.12
C GLU A 231 -12.51 -21.33 -6.71
N PRO A 232 -13.58 -21.07 -5.93
CA PRO A 232 -13.43 -20.71 -4.53
C PRO A 232 -12.58 -21.75 -3.81
N VAL A 233 -11.66 -21.28 -2.98
CA VAL A 233 -10.77 -22.12 -2.20
C VAL A 233 -11.07 -21.96 -0.72
N ASP A 234 -10.86 -23.02 0.06
CA ASP A 234 -11.01 -23.00 1.51
C ASP A 234 -9.72 -22.45 2.14
N LEU A 235 -9.66 -21.13 2.25
CA LEU A 235 -8.45 -20.42 2.59
C LEU A 235 -8.19 -20.48 4.10
N GLU A 236 -7.07 -21.09 4.46
CA GLU A 236 -6.60 -21.15 5.85
C GLU A 236 -5.33 -20.31 6.01
N PHE A 237 -5.23 -19.63 7.15
CA PHE A 237 -4.01 -18.91 7.55
C PHE A 237 -3.15 -19.82 8.45
N LEU A 238 -2.11 -20.41 7.85
CA LEU A 238 -1.20 -21.35 8.52
C LEU A 238 -0.13 -20.65 9.38
N ASN A 239 0.12 -19.36 9.12
CA ASN A 239 1.20 -18.60 9.75
C ASN A 239 0.80 -17.13 9.90
N PHE A 240 1.70 -16.38 10.52
CA PHE A 240 1.74 -14.93 10.56
C PHE A 240 3.00 -14.40 9.87
N SER A 241 2.89 -13.23 9.26
CA SER A 241 4.01 -12.53 8.62
C SER A 241 3.99 -11.05 8.94
N GLN A 242 5.11 -10.54 9.47
CA GLN A 242 5.46 -9.14 9.38
C GLN A 242 6.34 -8.95 8.15
N PHE A 243 6.01 -7.96 7.33
CA PHE A 243 6.78 -7.61 6.15
C PHE A 243 7.10 -6.13 6.17
N SER A 244 8.35 -5.78 5.88
CA SER A 244 8.82 -4.40 6.02
C SER A 244 9.87 -4.05 4.97
N ARG A 245 9.88 -2.77 4.56
CA ARG A 245 11.04 -2.15 3.92
C ARG A 245 12.00 -1.75 5.02
N ILE A 246 13.25 -2.20 4.93
CA ILE A 246 14.30 -1.89 5.90
C ILE A 246 15.38 -1.05 5.21
N GLU A 247 15.69 0.08 5.81
CA GLU A 247 16.81 0.93 5.42
C GLU A 247 18.04 0.56 6.27
N LEU A 248 19.20 0.48 5.64
CA LEU A 248 20.45 0.02 6.23
C LEU A 248 21.58 0.99 5.88
N ILE A 249 22.46 1.28 6.83
CA ILE A 249 23.71 2.02 6.61
C ILE A 249 24.90 1.09 6.86
N SER A 250 25.71 0.84 5.84
CA SER A 250 26.98 0.13 5.99
C SER A 250 27.95 0.97 6.81
N LYS A 251 28.51 0.37 7.87
CA LYS A 251 29.59 0.95 8.69
C LYS A 251 30.96 0.84 8.02
N ASN A 252 31.10 0.01 6.99
CA ASN A 252 32.36 -0.17 6.26
C ASN A 252 32.48 0.83 5.10
N ILE A 253 33.24 1.91 5.31
CA ILE A 253 33.42 3.01 4.34
C ILE A 253 34.08 2.54 3.02
N ASN A 254 34.86 1.45 3.05
CA ASN A 254 35.51 0.88 1.86
C ASN A 254 34.58 0.05 0.95
N SER A 255 33.30 -0.16 1.32
CA SER A 255 32.33 -0.95 0.57
C SER A 255 31.42 -0.12 -0.35
N LEU A 256 31.95 0.95 -0.97
CA LEU A 256 31.23 1.71 -2.02
C LEU A 256 31.06 0.91 -3.32
N LYS A 257 31.59 -0.32 -3.38
CA LYS A 257 31.38 -1.31 -4.43
C LYS A 257 30.32 -2.32 -3.96
N ARG A 258 29.50 -2.80 -4.91
CA ARG A 258 28.48 -3.85 -4.71
C ARG A 258 28.89 -4.86 -3.64
N LEU A 259 27.94 -5.24 -2.78
CA LEU A 259 28.11 -6.38 -1.87
C LEU A 259 28.62 -7.57 -2.71
N ASP A 260 29.78 -8.10 -2.35
CA ASP A 260 30.34 -9.23 -3.08
C ASP A 260 29.43 -10.47 -2.94
N GLU A 261 29.54 -11.41 -3.88
CA GLU A 261 28.66 -12.58 -3.93
C GLU A 261 28.80 -13.48 -2.69
N GLN A 262 30.00 -13.54 -2.09
CA GLN A 262 30.26 -14.37 -0.91
C GLN A 262 29.53 -13.79 0.32
N PHE A 263 29.61 -12.48 0.50
CA PHE A 263 28.90 -11.76 1.54
C PHE A 263 27.39 -11.87 1.34
N LEU A 264 26.89 -11.69 0.12
CA LEU A 264 25.46 -11.83 -0.15
C LEU A 264 24.96 -13.26 0.13
N SER A 265 25.72 -14.28 -0.24
CA SER A 265 25.41 -15.68 0.08
C SER A 265 25.40 -15.95 1.59
N LYS A 266 26.35 -15.38 2.34
CA LYS A 266 26.35 -15.43 3.81
C LYS A 266 25.09 -14.77 4.38
N LEU A 267 24.77 -13.56 3.92
CA LEU A 267 23.61 -12.78 4.38
C LEU A 267 22.30 -13.55 4.15
N LEU A 268 22.07 -14.10 2.96
CA LEU A 268 20.86 -14.86 2.63
C LEU A 268 20.73 -16.16 3.45
N ARG A 269 21.85 -16.78 3.85
CA ARG A 269 21.84 -17.94 4.75
C ARG A 269 21.51 -17.56 6.19
N GLU A 270 22.05 -16.45 6.67
CA GLU A 270 21.79 -15.99 8.04
C GLU A 270 20.38 -15.37 8.20
N ILE A 271 19.87 -14.75 7.14
CA ILE A 271 18.57 -14.06 7.11
C ILE A 271 17.76 -14.58 5.89
N PRO A 272 17.20 -15.79 5.96
CA PRO A 272 16.40 -16.38 4.88
C PRO A 272 15.10 -15.61 4.60
N GLU A 273 14.68 -14.71 5.50
CA GLU A 273 13.50 -13.86 5.35
C GLU A 273 13.71 -12.68 4.39
N LEU A 274 14.95 -12.45 3.92
CA LEU A 274 15.24 -11.47 2.89
C LEU A 274 14.53 -11.83 1.58
N VAL A 275 13.63 -10.95 1.16
CA VAL A 275 12.92 -11.06 -0.12
C VAL A 275 13.78 -10.50 -1.24
N THR A 276 14.51 -9.42 -0.96
CA THR A 276 15.47 -8.81 -1.86
C THR A 276 16.82 -8.72 -1.17
N PRO A 277 17.94 -8.85 -1.90
CA PRO A 277 19.23 -8.43 -1.35
C PRO A 277 19.17 -6.94 -0.94
N PRO A 278 20.02 -6.47 -0.01
CA PRO A 278 20.23 -5.04 0.19
C PRO A 278 20.75 -4.38 -1.09
N ILE A 279 20.02 -3.39 -1.60
CA ILE A 279 20.34 -2.66 -2.83
C ILE A 279 20.66 -1.21 -2.48
N SER A 280 21.77 -0.70 -3.00
CA SER A 280 22.14 0.73 -2.92
C SER A 280 21.83 1.40 -4.26
N PHE A 281 21.07 2.50 -4.23
CA PHE A 281 20.64 3.21 -5.43
C PHE A 281 21.65 4.27 -5.90
N ASN A 282 22.39 4.90 -4.99
CA ASN A 282 23.25 6.06 -5.30
C ASN A 282 24.75 5.80 -5.09
N LYS A 283 25.19 4.53 -5.06
CA LYS A 283 26.54 4.15 -4.59
C LYS A 283 26.87 4.74 -3.21
N SER A 284 25.84 5.01 -2.42
CA SER A 284 25.92 5.42 -1.02
C SER A 284 26.18 4.20 -0.14
N ASN A 285 26.62 4.44 1.09
CA ASN A 285 26.60 3.43 2.15
C ASN A 285 25.18 3.11 2.66
N GLN A 286 24.15 3.77 2.12
CA GLN A 286 22.74 3.44 2.36
C GLN A 286 22.26 2.35 1.40
N TYR A 287 21.55 1.37 1.94
CA TYR A 287 20.94 0.25 1.25
C TYR A 287 19.50 0.08 1.71
N SER A 288 18.66 -0.47 0.84
CA SER A 288 17.28 -0.85 1.17
C SER A 288 17.06 -2.33 0.86
N CYS A 289 16.29 -3.02 1.69
CA CYS A 289 15.81 -4.37 1.40
C CYS A 289 14.38 -4.59 1.88
N PHE A 290 13.73 -5.63 1.36
CA PHE A 290 12.46 -6.14 1.89
C PHE A 290 12.68 -7.42 2.67
N ILE A 291 11.99 -7.52 3.80
CA ILE A 291 11.96 -8.69 4.67
C ILE A 291 10.51 -9.11 4.86
N ALA A 292 10.25 -10.41 4.91
CA ALA A 292 8.95 -10.95 5.27
C ALA A 292 9.13 -12.20 6.14
N THR A 293 8.67 -12.16 7.39
CA THR A 293 8.78 -13.31 8.29
C THR A 293 7.76 -14.40 7.93
N LYS A 294 7.99 -15.61 8.43
CA LYS A 294 7.00 -16.69 8.44
C LYS A 294 7.06 -17.35 9.80
N THR A 295 6.13 -17.01 10.69
CA THR A 295 6.14 -17.44 12.09
C THR A 295 4.74 -17.86 12.52
N LYS A 296 4.62 -18.52 13.68
CA LYS A 296 3.32 -18.98 14.19
C LYS A 296 2.33 -17.86 14.54
N ASP A 297 2.84 -16.75 15.07
CA ASP A 297 2.03 -15.66 15.61
C ASP A 297 2.77 -14.31 15.52
N SER A 298 2.07 -13.23 15.89
CA SER A 298 2.59 -11.86 15.87
C SER A 298 3.76 -11.64 16.83
N HIS A 299 3.71 -12.25 18.02
CA HIS A 299 4.77 -12.16 19.01
C HIS A 299 6.08 -12.79 18.50
N SER A 300 5.98 -13.97 17.90
CA SER A 300 7.12 -14.68 17.31
C SER A 300 7.70 -13.92 16.11
N SER A 301 6.83 -13.28 15.31
CA SER A 301 7.24 -12.44 14.19
C SER A 301 8.06 -11.24 14.66
N LYS A 302 7.58 -10.53 15.70
CA LYS A 302 8.30 -9.41 16.31
C LYS A 302 9.66 -9.83 16.86
N LYS A 303 9.69 -10.91 17.65
CA LYS A 303 10.96 -11.47 18.17
C LYS A 303 11.92 -11.80 17.03
N ARG A 304 11.42 -12.39 15.94
CA ARG A 304 12.24 -12.73 14.79
C ARG A 304 12.79 -11.49 14.08
N MET A 305 12.00 -10.44 13.93
CA MET A 305 12.48 -9.17 13.38
C MET A 305 13.60 -8.55 14.24
N ASP A 306 13.48 -8.60 15.57
CA ASP A 306 14.53 -8.13 16.47
C ASP A 306 15.84 -8.94 16.31
N GLU A 307 15.75 -10.28 16.18
CA GLU A 307 16.91 -11.14 15.87
C GLU A 307 17.56 -10.79 14.52
N ILE A 308 16.76 -10.50 13.50
CA ILE A 308 17.22 -10.09 12.17
C ILE A 308 17.98 -8.77 12.25
N PHE A 309 17.49 -7.79 13.00
CA PHE A 309 18.19 -6.52 13.22
C PHE A 309 19.55 -6.72 13.91
N LEU A 310 19.61 -7.59 14.92
CA LEU A 310 20.88 -7.95 15.56
C LEU A 310 21.87 -8.63 14.59
N LYS A 311 21.37 -9.44 13.64
CA LYS A 311 22.21 -10.04 12.60
C LYS A 311 22.77 -9.01 11.63
N PHE A 312 21.98 -8.02 11.20
CA PHE A 312 22.49 -6.90 10.40
C PHE A 312 23.61 -6.15 11.13
N GLU A 313 23.43 -5.84 12.41
CA GLU A 313 24.45 -5.17 13.22
C GLU A 313 25.76 -5.96 13.29
N LYS A 314 25.68 -7.29 13.48
CA LYS A 314 26.85 -8.20 13.44
C LYS A 314 27.53 -8.24 12.07
N LEU A 315 26.78 -7.97 11.00
CA LEU A 315 27.27 -7.89 9.63
C LEU A 315 27.68 -6.47 9.22
N ASN A 316 27.89 -5.57 10.19
CA ASN A 316 28.31 -4.17 10.00
C ASN A 316 27.29 -3.28 9.27
N PHE A 317 26.00 -3.60 9.34
CA PHE A 317 24.92 -2.70 8.95
C PHE A 317 24.25 -2.09 10.17
N LYS A 318 24.04 -0.78 10.15
CA LYS A 318 23.12 -0.10 11.06
C LYS A 318 21.71 -0.11 10.47
N VAL A 319 20.72 -0.58 11.21
CA VAL A 319 19.31 -0.46 10.79
C VAL A 319 18.84 0.98 11.03
N VAL A 320 18.27 1.61 10.00
CA VAL A 320 17.62 2.91 10.07
C VAL A 320 16.11 2.66 10.08
N LYS A 321 15.44 3.19 11.10
CA LYS A 321 13.98 3.14 11.23
C LYS A 321 13.39 4.46 10.81
#